data_AF-A0A923UJ06-F1
#
_entry.id   AF-A0A923UJ06-F1
#
_cell.length_a   1.000
_cell.length_b   1.000
_cell.length_c   1.000
_cell.angle_alpha   90.00
_cell.angle_beta   90.00
_cell.angle_gamma   90.00
#
_symmetry.space_group_name_H-M   'P 1'
#
loop_
_entity.id
_entity.type
_entity.pdbx_description
1 polymer ?
#
loop_
_entity_poly.entity_id
_entity_poly.type
_entity_poly.pdbx_seq_one_letter_code
_entity_poly.pdbx_strand_id
1 'polypeptide(L)'
;MKINFFSNLYLWLLLITLPVTVFSQSTDFVIQEVKFKSQGITLAGSILRPKNAFAAVVIVHGSDPVKREMAFAKRLAKEGIAVLTYDKRGVGASGGVYVGPSVGT
;
A
#
# COMPACT_ATOMS: atom_id res chain seq x y z
N MET A 1 22.94 47.07 14.42
CA MET A 1 21.97 46.56 13.41
C MET A 1 20.61 46.51 14.08
N LYS A 2 19.71 47.47 13.81
CA LYS A 2 18.41 47.59 14.50
C LYS A 2 17.45 46.52 13.95
N ILE A 3 17.20 45.50 14.75
CA ILE A 3 16.17 44.50 14.46
C ILE A 3 14.82 45.20 14.67
N ASN A 4 14.07 45.42 13.60
CA ASN A 4 12.77 46.08 13.66
C ASN A 4 11.78 45.12 14.35
N PHE A 5 11.59 45.31 15.66
CA PHE A 5 10.72 44.50 16.53
C PHE A 5 9.33 44.26 15.89
N PHE A 6 8.77 45.30 15.26
CA PHE A 6 7.49 45.22 14.55
C PHE A 6 7.52 44.33 13.31
N SER A 7 8.63 44.31 12.56
CA SER A 7 8.81 43.46 11.39
C SER A 7 8.88 41.98 11.78
N ASN A 8 9.59 41.68 12.88
CA ASN A 8 9.67 40.32 13.40
C ASN A 8 8.33 39.83 13.95
N LEU A 9 7.57 40.70 14.62
CA LEU A 9 6.24 40.37 15.12
C LEU A 9 5.26 40.06 13.98
N TYR A 10 5.33 40.84 12.90
CA TYR A 10 4.51 40.62 11.70
C TYR A 10 4.86 39.30 11.02
N LEU A 11 6.16 38.97 10.91
CA LEU A 11 6.62 37.71 10.34
C LEU A 11 6.14 36.51 11.18
N TRP A 12 6.17 36.63 12.50
CA TRP A 12 5.65 35.61 13.42
C TRP A 12 4.13 35.42 13.29
N LEU A 13 3.37 36.51 13.16
CA LEU A 13 1.93 36.44 12.92
C LEU A 13 1.62 35.73 11.59
N LEU A 14 2.41 36.00 10.54
CA LEU A 14 2.25 35.39 9.22
C LEU A 14 2.57 33.89 9.22
N LEU A 15 3.49 33.45 10.08
CA LEU A 15 3.78 32.03 10.32
C LEU A 15 2.66 31.30 11.09
N ILE A 16 1.91 31.99 11.95
CA ILE A 16 0.79 31.42 12.71
C ILE A 16 -0.50 31.34 11.88
N THR A 17 -0.68 32.24 10.90
CA THR A 17 -1.87 32.26 10.03
C THR A 17 -1.76 31.37 8.79
N LEU A 18 -0.58 30.81 8.49
CA LEU A 18 -0.48 29.76 7.48
C LEU A 18 -1.32 28.57 7.94
N PRO A 19 -2.43 28.24 7.24
CA PRO A 19 -3.20 27.07 7.60
C PRO A 19 -2.28 25.88 7.40
N VAL A 20 -1.96 25.19 8.50
CA VAL A 20 -1.34 23.87 8.42
C VAL A 20 -2.43 22.91 7.95
N THR A 21 -2.91 23.07 6.72
CA THR A 21 -3.68 22.05 6.03
C THR A 21 -2.71 20.96 5.64
N VAL A 22 -2.30 20.16 6.63
CA VAL A 22 -1.83 18.82 6.35
C VAL A 22 -3.01 18.14 5.68
N PHE A 23 -2.96 18.01 4.35
CA PHE A 23 -3.77 17.04 3.65
C PHE A 23 -3.32 15.68 4.18
N SER A 24 -3.94 15.24 5.26
CA SER A 24 -4.02 13.82 5.57
C SER A 24 -4.87 13.24 4.45
N GLN A 25 -4.23 12.78 3.37
CA GLN A 25 -4.90 11.91 2.41
C GLN A 25 -5.38 10.70 3.22
N SER A 26 -6.68 10.66 3.51
CA SER A 26 -7.32 9.40 3.87
C SER A 26 -6.90 8.39 2.82
N THR A 27 -6.47 7.19 3.23
CA THR A 27 -6.10 6.17 2.27
C THR A 27 -7.27 5.96 1.29
N ASP A 28 -7.09 6.37 0.02
CA ASP A 28 -8.15 6.40 -1.01
C ASP A 28 -8.65 5.02 -1.45
N PHE A 29 -8.26 3.98 -0.72
CA PHE A 29 -8.60 2.59 -0.96
C PHE A 29 -8.82 1.83 0.35
N VAL A 30 -9.70 0.83 0.29
CA VAL A 30 -9.91 -0.15 1.36
C VAL A 30 -9.12 -1.40 1.08
N ILE A 31 -8.68 -2.10 2.14
CA ILE A 31 -8.03 -3.41 2.03
C ILE A 31 -8.98 -4.45 2.61
N GLN A 32 -9.28 -5.48 1.83
CA GLN A 32 -10.09 -6.61 2.24
C GLN A 32 -9.27 -7.90 2.16
N GLU A 33 -9.10 -8.59 3.28
CA GLU A 33 -8.54 -9.94 3.28
C GLU A 33 -9.52 -10.91 2.59
N VAL A 34 -8.97 -11.77 1.73
CA VAL A 34 -9.75 -12.76 0.98
C VAL A 34 -9.08 -14.13 1.03
N LYS A 35 -9.90 -15.18 0.96
CA LYS A 35 -9.45 -16.55 0.75
C LYS A 35 -10.20 -17.14 -0.44
N PHE A 36 -9.49 -17.83 -1.32
CA PHE A 36 -10.09 -18.47 -2.49
C PHE A 36 -9.46 -19.84 -2.75
N LYS A 37 -10.22 -20.76 -3.35
CA LYS A 37 -9.72 -22.09 -3.72
C LYS A 37 -9.14 -22.07 -5.12
N SER A 38 -7.97 -22.70 -5.29
CA SER A 38 -7.33 -22.94 -6.58
C SER A 38 -6.67 -24.31 -6.57
N GLN A 39 -7.07 -25.19 -7.50
CA GLN A 39 -6.54 -26.56 -7.62
C GLN A 39 -6.51 -27.31 -6.28
N GLY A 40 -7.64 -27.29 -5.55
CA GLY A 40 -7.80 -27.96 -4.25
C GLY A 40 -7.11 -27.26 -3.06
N ILE A 41 -6.35 -26.19 -3.29
CA ILE A 41 -5.64 -25.45 -2.24
C ILE A 41 -6.35 -24.12 -1.95
N THR A 42 -6.51 -23.80 -0.68
CA THR A 42 -6.96 -22.47 -0.26
C THR A 42 -5.77 -21.50 -0.25
N LEU A 43 -5.87 -20.44 -1.04
CA LEU A 43 -4.91 -19.34 -1.10
C LEU A 43 -5.45 -18.13 -0.33
N ALA A 44 -4.55 -17.41 0.34
CA ALA A 44 -4.85 -16.20 1.09
C ALA A 44 -4.29 -14.97 0.38
N GLY A 45 -5.09 -13.91 0.29
CA GLY A 45 -4.69 -12.66 -0.33
C GLY A 45 -5.45 -11.47 0.21
N SER A 46 -5.23 -10.33 -0.44
CA SER A 46 -5.81 -9.04 -0.08
C SER A 46 -6.27 -8.33 -1.35
N ILE A 47 -7.51 -7.84 -1.35
CA ILE A 47 -8.03 -6.94 -2.38
C ILE A 47 -7.89 -5.51 -1.87
N LEU A 48 -7.15 -4.69 -2.61
CA LEU A 48 -7.07 -3.26 -2.40
C LEU A 48 -8.01 -2.59 -3.41
N ARG A 49 -9.04 -1.92 -2.91
CA ARG A 49 -10.08 -1.34 -3.74
C ARG A 49 -10.13 0.17 -3.54
N PRO A 50 -9.69 0.98 -4.53
CA PRO A 50 -9.89 2.42 -4.50
C PRO A 50 -11.38 2.77 -4.61
N LYS A 51 -11.74 3.99 -4.20
CA LYS A 51 -13.14 4.47 -4.27
C LYS A 51 -13.71 4.40 -5.69
N ASN A 52 -12.92 4.83 -6.67
CA ASN A 52 -13.26 4.82 -8.10
C ASN A 52 -12.15 4.10 -8.88
N ALA A 53 -12.27 2.79 -9.05
CA ALA A 53 -11.29 2.02 -9.82
C ALA A 53 -11.50 2.22 -11.32
N PHE A 54 -10.45 2.60 -12.06
CA PHE A 54 -10.50 2.63 -13.55
C PHE A 54 -9.86 1.39 -14.19
N ALA A 55 -9.08 0.63 -13.42
CA ALA A 55 -8.42 -0.59 -13.87
C ALA A 55 -8.27 -1.57 -12.70
N ALA A 56 -7.89 -2.82 -13.02
CA ALA A 56 -7.57 -3.83 -12.03
C ALA A 56 -6.33 -4.65 -12.44
N VAL A 57 -5.57 -5.12 -11.45
CA VAL A 57 -4.39 -5.96 -11.66
C VAL A 57 -4.29 -7.03 -10.58
N VAL A 58 -3.74 -8.19 -10.96
CA VAL A 58 -3.35 -9.25 -10.02
C VAL A 58 -1.83 -9.28 -9.93
N ILE A 59 -1.30 -9.22 -8.70
CA ILE A 59 0.13 -9.22 -8.43
C ILE A 59 0.48 -10.45 -7.62
N VAL A 60 1.56 -11.11 -8.02
CA VAL A 60 2.11 -12.28 -7.35
C VAL A 60 3.63 -12.15 -7.34
N HIS A 61 4.27 -12.52 -6.23
CA HIS A 61 5.72 -12.42 -6.11
C HIS A 61 6.46 -13.40 -7.05
N GLY A 62 7.75 -13.11 -7.29
CA GLY A 62 8.68 -13.89 -8.10
C GLY A 62 9.09 -15.24 -7.48
N SER A 63 10.23 -15.80 -7.87
CA SER A 63 10.64 -17.19 -7.59
C SER A 63 10.99 -17.53 -6.14
N ASP A 64 11.00 -16.58 -5.21
CA ASP A 64 11.43 -16.79 -3.82
C ASP A 64 10.22 -17.01 -2.91
N PRO A 65 10.27 -17.75 -1.80
CA PRO A 65 9.10 -18.00 -0.92
C PRO A 65 8.72 -16.79 -0.06
N VAL A 66 8.48 -15.64 -0.67
CA VAL A 66 8.17 -14.37 0.01
C VAL A 66 6.66 -14.08 0.02
N LYS A 67 6.17 -13.41 1.06
CA LYS A 67 4.74 -13.07 1.17
C LYS A 67 4.32 -12.07 0.08
N ARG A 68 3.00 -11.91 -0.08
CA ARG A 68 2.38 -10.97 -1.03
C ARG A 68 2.95 -9.54 -0.94
N GLU A 69 3.14 -8.90 -2.09
CA GLU A 69 3.80 -7.60 -2.22
C GLU A 69 2.82 -6.45 -1.92
N MET A 70 2.71 -6.09 -0.64
CA MET A 70 1.75 -5.09 -0.17
C MET A 70 2.16 -3.65 -0.49
N ALA A 71 3.46 -3.34 -0.55
CA ALA A 71 3.90 -1.97 -0.79
C ALA A 71 3.58 -1.54 -2.22
N PHE A 72 3.88 -2.40 -3.20
CA PHE A 72 3.53 -2.13 -4.60
C PHE A 72 2.01 -2.11 -4.82
N ALA A 73 1.27 -3.05 -4.21
CA ALA A 73 -0.19 -3.06 -4.29
C ALA A 73 -0.80 -1.75 -3.77
N LYS A 74 -0.34 -1.25 -2.61
CA LYS A 74 -0.80 0.04 -2.06
C LYS A 74 -0.47 1.20 -2.99
N ARG A 75 0.71 1.19 -3.63
CA ARG A 75 1.10 2.23 -4.59
C ARG A 75 0.12 2.29 -5.77
N LEU A 76 -0.20 1.16 -6.38
CA LEU A 76 -1.16 1.13 -7.49
C LEU A 76 -2.59 1.48 -7.05
N ALA A 77 -3.00 1.07 -5.85
CA ALA A 77 -4.31 1.43 -5.31
C ALA A 77 -4.48 2.94 -5.08
N LYS A 78 -3.42 3.64 -4.67
CA LYS A 78 -3.42 5.11 -4.59
C LYS A 78 -3.61 5.77 -5.96
N GLU A 79 -3.13 5.13 -7.02
CA GLU A 79 -3.30 5.60 -8.39
C GLU A 79 -4.64 5.16 -9.02
N GLY A 80 -5.64 4.71 -8.25
CA GLY A 80 -6.96 4.37 -8.79
C GLY A 80 -7.06 2.99 -9.46
N ILE A 81 -6.10 2.10 -9.22
CA ILE A 81 -6.09 0.72 -9.74
C ILE A 81 -6.50 -0.25 -8.62
N ALA A 82 -7.53 -1.07 -8.86
CA ALA A 82 -7.86 -2.16 -7.93
C ALA A 82 -6.81 -3.27 -8.00
N VAL A 83 -6.34 -3.77 -6.86
CA VAL A 83 -5.27 -4.77 -6.82
C VAL A 83 -5.72 -5.99 -6.04
N LEU A 84 -5.55 -7.18 -6.63
CA LEU A 84 -5.49 -8.43 -5.86
C LEU A 84 -4.02 -8.82 -5.72
N THR A 85 -3.53 -8.97 -4.49
CA THR A 85 -2.22 -9.56 -4.21
C THR A 85 -2.40 -10.74 -3.26
N TYR A 86 -1.71 -11.84 -3.49
CA TYR A 86 -1.92 -13.07 -2.70
C TYR A 86 -0.62 -13.85 -2.45
N ASP A 87 -0.60 -14.63 -1.38
CA ASP A 87 0.52 -15.52 -1.08
C ASP A 87 0.46 -16.74 -2.01
N LYS A 88 1.55 -17.09 -2.68
CA LYS A 88 1.60 -18.29 -3.52
C LYS A 88 1.40 -19.56 -2.68
N ARG A 89 1.14 -20.68 -3.37
CA ARG A 89 1.06 -22.01 -2.76
C ARG A 89 2.26 -22.27 -1.86
N GLY A 90 2.00 -22.70 -0.63
CA GLY A 90 3.01 -23.01 0.38
C GLY A 90 3.76 -21.81 0.95
N VAL A 91 3.28 -20.59 0.71
CA VAL A 91 3.87 -19.35 1.24
C VAL A 91 2.85 -18.62 2.12
N GLY A 92 3.34 -17.95 3.17
CA GLY A 92 2.52 -17.08 4.00
C GLY A 92 1.32 -17.80 4.62
N ALA A 93 0.12 -17.29 4.40
CA ALA A 93 -1.13 -17.86 4.90
C ALA A 93 -1.84 -18.78 3.89
N SER A 94 -1.24 -19.01 2.72
CA SER A 94 -1.73 -19.95 1.71
C SER A 94 -1.35 -21.38 2.06
N GLY A 95 -2.24 -22.32 1.77
CA GLY A 95 -1.98 -23.74 1.96
C GLY A 95 -1.08 -24.34 0.88
N GLY A 96 -0.87 -25.66 0.97
CA GLY A 96 -0.06 -26.43 0.03
C GLY A 96 1.43 -26.40 0.33
N VAL A 97 2.25 -26.89 -0.60
CA VAL A 97 3.72 -26.99 -0.47
C VAL A 97 4.38 -26.08 -1.49
N TYR A 98 5.41 -25.36 -1.05
CA TYR A 98 6.24 -24.54 -1.92
C TYR A 98 7.23 -25.41 -2.68
N VAL A 99 7.32 -25.22 -4.00
CA VAL A 99 8.17 -26.04 -4.89
C VAL A 99 9.09 -25.20 -5.79
N GLY A 100 9.28 -23.92 -5.44
CA GLY A 100 10.20 -23.03 -6.17
C GLY A 100 11.66 -23.26 -5.76
N PRO A 101 12.62 -22.86 -6.61
CA PRO A 101 14.02 -22.91 -6.25
C PRO A 101 14.28 -22.02 -5.03
N SER A 102 15.01 -22.53 -4.04
CA SER A 102 15.64 -21.69 -3.03
C SER A 102 16.89 -21.08 -3.67
N VAL A 103 16.73 -19.96 -4.36
CA VAL A 103 17.89 -19.23 -4.87
C VAL A 103 18.54 -18.49 -3.71
N GLY A 104 19.83 -18.73 -3.47
CA GLY A 104 20.64 -17.99 -2.49
C GLY A 104 20.88 -18.68 -1.13
N THR A 105 21.28 -19.95 -1.12
CA THR A 105 22.20 -20.45 -0.08
C THR A 105 23.64 -20.23 -0.51
#